data_AF-A0A2U9IXC9-F1
#
_entry.id   AF-A0A2U9IXC9-F1
#
_cell.length_a   1.000
_cell.length_b   1.000
_cell.length_c   1.000
_cell.angle_alpha   90.00
_cell.angle_beta   90.00
_cell.angle_gamma   90.00
#
_symmetry.space_group_name_H-M   'P 1'
#
loop_
_entity.id
_entity.type
_entity.pdbx_description
1 polymer ?
#
loop_
_entity_poly.entity_id
_entity_poly.type
_entity_poly.pdbx_seq_one_letter_code
_entity_poly.pdbx_strand_id
1 'polypeptide(L)'
;MRAIDVLKLYMESEEYRIEVDSIDPDSLLELVEVPLEAQVIINNGIRRRLVFLAFLKIVYDCDPEFVRDYLNLQHSLEEIHKKYGVYTELEYVALHCMHAVRDEDASHALKKLKTFILSRKSNAHGL
;
A
#
# COMPACT_ATOMS: atom_id res chain seq x y z
N MET A 1 -3.38 -14.01 -7.21
CA MET A 1 -2.17 -14.24 -8.03
C MET A 1 -0.94 -14.02 -7.16
N ARG A 2 0.20 -14.69 -7.41
CA ARG A 2 1.42 -14.41 -6.63
C ARG A 2 1.97 -13.03 -6.98
N ALA A 3 2.55 -12.35 -6.00
CA ALA A 3 3.07 -10.99 -6.15
C ALA A 3 4.21 -10.92 -7.17
N ILE A 4 5.02 -11.98 -7.29
CA ILE A 4 6.07 -12.06 -8.33
C ILE A 4 5.49 -12.08 -9.75
N ASP A 5 4.34 -12.72 -9.95
CA ASP A 5 3.68 -12.77 -11.26
C ASP A 5 3.02 -11.41 -11.58
N VAL A 6 2.47 -10.75 -10.56
CA VAL A 6 1.98 -9.35 -10.67
C VAL A 6 3.11 -8.42 -11.10
N LEU A 7 4.28 -8.52 -10.45
CA LEU A 7 5.43 -7.69 -10.79
C LEU A 7 5.92 -7.96 -12.21
N LYS A 8 6.03 -9.22 -12.63
CA LYS A 8 6.39 -9.56 -14.02
C LYS A 8 5.40 -8.98 -15.01
N LEU A 9 4.11 -9.13 -14.77
CA LEU A 9 3.07 -8.57 -15.62
C LEU A 9 3.19 -7.05 -15.73
N TYR A 10 3.51 -6.35 -14.64
CA TYR A 10 3.76 -4.91 -14.65
C TYR A 10 4.99 -4.55 -15.50
N MET A 11 6.09 -5.28 -15.35
CA MET A 11 7.34 -5.02 -16.08
C MET A 11 7.25 -5.34 -17.58
N GLU A 12 6.45 -6.33 -17.96
CA GLU A 12 6.19 -6.71 -19.35
C GLU A 12 5.14 -5.82 -20.02
N SER A 13 4.34 -5.13 -19.21
CA SER A 13 3.31 -4.21 -19.65
C SER A 13 3.95 -2.88 -20.10
N GLU A 14 3.55 -2.39 -21.28
CA GLU A 14 3.83 -1.00 -21.69
C GLU A 14 2.91 0.02 -21.00
N GLU A 15 1.93 -0.44 -20.20
CA GLU A 15 1.00 0.38 -19.45
C GLU A 15 1.59 0.89 -18.13
N TYR A 16 1.15 2.08 -17.72
CA TYR A 16 1.55 2.70 -16.45
C TYR A 16 1.02 1.98 -15.21
N ARG A 17 0.01 1.11 -15.38
CA ARG A 17 -0.62 0.35 -14.30
C ARG A 17 -1.23 -0.93 -14.84
N ILE A 18 -1.24 -1.96 -14.02
CA ILE A 18 -1.91 -3.22 -14.34
C ILE A 18 -3.12 -3.45 -13.42
N GLU A 19 -4.12 -4.18 -13.91
CA GLU A 19 -5.30 -4.55 -13.13
C GLU A 19 -5.34 -6.07 -12.93
N VAL A 20 -5.55 -6.50 -11.68
CA VAL A 20 -5.57 -7.91 -11.28
C VAL A 20 -6.72 -8.16 -10.30
N ASP A 21 -7.23 -9.39 -10.28
CA ASP A 21 -8.36 -9.72 -9.39
C ASP A 21 -7.94 -9.83 -7.93
N SER A 22 -6.73 -10.34 -7.67
CA SER A 22 -6.21 -10.59 -6.33
C SER A 22 -4.69 -10.75 -6.32
N ILE A 23 -4.09 -10.39 -5.18
CA ILE A 23 -2.69 -10.69 -4.85
C ILE A 23 -2.69 -11.58 -3.61
N ASP A 24 -1.95 -12.68 -3.64
CA ASP A 24 -1.68 -13.49 -2.47
C ASP A 24 -0.74 -12.71 -1.52
N PRO A 25 -1.20 -12.30 -0.32
CA PRO A 25 -0.41 -11.47 0.58
C PRO A 25 0.93 -12.09 0.96
N ASP A 26 0.95 -13.39 1.24
CA ASP A 26 2.15 -14.05 1.79
C ASP A 26 3.24 -14.21 0.71
N SER A 27 2.85 -14.19 -0.57
CA SER A 27 3.79 -14.19 -1.70
C SER A 27 4.60 -12.89 -1.84
N LEU A 28 4.29 -11.84 -1.08
CA LEU A 28 5.12 -10.63 -1.02
C LEU A 28 6.52 -10.92 -0.48
N LEU A 29 6.70 -11.93 0.39
CA LEU A 29 8.02 -12.37 0.90
C LEU A 29 9.03 -12.70 -0.21
N GLU A 30 8.52 -13.09 -1.37
CA GLU A 30 9.32 -13.52 -2.51
C GLU A 30 9.88 -12.34 -3.32
N LEU A 31 9.36 -11.13 -3.07
CA LEU A 31 9.82 -9.92 -3.73
C LEU A 31 11.10 -9.41 -3.07
N VAL A 32 12.17 -9.31 -3.85
CA VAL A 32 13.47 -8.78 -3.39
C VAL A 32 13.62 -7.31 -3.73
N GLU A 33 13.27 -6.93 -4.96
CA GLU A 33 13.37 -5.56 -5.45
C GLU A 33 12.08 -5.22 -6.21
N VAL A 34 11.47 -4.09 -5.87
CA VAL A 34 10.19 -3.65 -6.43
C VAL A 34 10.33 -2.17 -6.79
N PRO A 35 10.10 -1.78 -8.05
CA PRO A 35 10.10 -0.37 -8.44
C PRO A 35 9.06 0.43 -7.65
N LEU A 36 9.42 1.64 -7.21
CA LEU A 36 8.54 2.49 -6.39
C LEU A 36 7.26 2.87 -7.14
N GLU A 37 7.35 2.99 -8.46
CA GLU A 37 6.28 3.34 -9.37
C GLU A 37 5.31 2.20 -9.67
N ALA A 38 5.61 0.96 -9.27
CA ALA A 38 4.85 -0.23 -9.61
C ALA A 38 3.41 -0.18 -9.07
N GLN A 39 2.51 0.32 -9.92
CA GLN A 39 1.10 0.55 -9.60
C GLN A 39 0.23 -0.62 -10.07
N VAL A 40 -0.49 -1.17 -9.12
CA VAL A 40 -1.41 -2.28 -9.33
C VAL A 40 -2.79 -1.87 -8.86
N ILE A 41 -3.78 -2.14 -9.69
CA ILE A 41 -5.18 -2.05 -9.31
C ILE A 41 -5.67 -3.44 -8.96
N ILE A 42 -6.20 -3.59 -7.77
CA ILE A 42 -6.88 -4.82 -7.35
C ILE A 42 -8.38 -4.60 -7.45
N ASN A 43 -9.07 -5.45 -8.19
CA ASN A 43 -10.50 -5.30 -8.45
C ASN A 43 -11.23 -6.65 -8.36
N ASN A 44 -12.24 -6.77 -7.51
CA ASN A 44 -13.10 -7.97 -7.45
C ASN A 44 -14.48 -7.78 -8.10
N GLY A 45 -14.64 -6.73 -8.92
CA GLY A 45 -15.90 -6.34 -9.55
C GLY A 45 -16.82 -5.49 -8.67
N ILE A 46 -16.60 -5.45 -7.34
CA ILE A 46 -17.39 -4.66 -6.39
C ILE A 46 -16.55 -3.53 -5.80
N ARG A 47 -15.32 -3.84 -5.39
CA ARG A 47 -14.37 -2.90 -4.80
C ARG A 47 -13.08 -2.89 -5.60
N ARG A 48 -12.46 -1.71 -5.63
CA ARG A 48 -11.23 -1.45 -6.35
C ARG A 48 -10.25 -0.71 -5.45
N ARG A 49 -8.98 -1.10 -5.45
CA ARG A 49 -7.90 -0.43 -4.70
C ARG A 49 -6.71 -0.20 -5.62
N LEU A 50 -6.20 1.03 -5.63
CA LEU A 50 -4.89 1.32 -6.19
C LEU A 50 -3.85 1.02 -5.12
N VAL A 51 -2.82 0.28 -5.50
CA VAL A 51 -1.78 -0.21 -4.62
C VAL A 51 -0.43 0.06 -5.26
N PHE A 52 0.49 0.63 -4.49
CA PHE A 52 1.90 0.69 -4.88
C PHE A 52 2.64 -0.50 -4.30
N LEU A 53 3.10 -1.40 -5.18
CA LEU A 53 3.60 -2.72 -4.77
C LEU A 53 4.84 -2.62 -3.87
N ALA A 54 5.73 -1.67 -4.13
CA ALA A 54 6.92 -1.44 -3.30
C ALA A 54 6.55 -1.02 -1.87
N PHE A 55 5.60 -0.08 -1.72
CA PHE A 55 5.15 0.35 -0.40
C PHE A 55 4.34 -0.75 0.30
N LEU A 56 3.54 -1.52 -0.44
CA LEU A 56 2.85 -2.67 0.13
C LEU A 56 3.84 -3.72 0.67
N LYS A 57 4.95 -3.98 -0.03
CA LYS A 57 6.03 -4.85 0.47
C LYS A 57 6.66 -4.30 1.75
N ILE A 58 6.92 -2.99 1.81
CA ILE A 58 7.43 -2.34 3.02
C ILE A 58 6.44 -2.54 4.19
N VAL A 59 5.14 -2.36 3.95
CA VAL A 59 4.15 -2.59 5.00
C VAL A 59 4.11 -4.06 5.41
N TYR A 60 4.19 -4.99 4.46
CA TYR A 60 4.21 -6.42 4.77
C TYR A 60 5.37 -6.77 5.72
N ASP A 61 6.55 -6.20 5.51
CA ASP A 61 7.72 -6.43 6.36
C ASP A 61 7.57 -5.83 7.77
N CYS A 62 6.77 -4.78 7.94
CA CYS A 62 6.44 -4.20 9.24
C CYS A 62 5.28 -4.92 9.95
N ASP A 63 4.19 -5.15 9.22
CA ASP A 63 2.90 -5.63 9.68
C ASP A 63 2.20 -6.40 8.54
N PRO A 64 2.43 -7.72 8.44
CA PRO A 64 1.78 -8.55 7.44
C PRO A 64 0.27 -8.68 7.66
N GLU A 65 -0.24 -8.42 8.87
CA GLU A 65 -1.68 -8.48 9.15
C GLU A 65 -2.43 -7.36 8.42
N PHE A 66 -1.89 -6.13 8.46
CA PHE A 66 -2.45 -5.03 7.68
C PHE A 66 -2.56 -5.39 6.20
N VAL A 67 -1.51 -5.99 5.61
CA VAL A 67 -1.50 -6.32 4.19
C VAL A 67 -2.53 -7.39 3.84
N ARG A 68 -2.70 -8.42 4.67
CA ARG A 68 -3.74 -9.44 4.47
C ARG A 68 -5.14 -8.82 4.47
N ASP A 69 -5.43 -7.96 5.45
CA ASP A 69 -6.71 -7.25 5.52
C ASP A 69 -6.88 -6.24 4.37
N TYR A 70 -5.80 -5.55 4.00
CA TYR A 70 -5.81 -4.54 2.95
C TYR A 70 -5.88 -5.12 1.53
N LEU A 71 -5.40 -6.34 1.31
CA LEU A 71 -5.60 -7.04 0.04
C LEU A 71 -6.96 -7.76 -0.02
N ASN A 72 -7.55 -8.07 1.13
CA ASN A 72 -8.88 -8.65 1.20
C ASN A 72 -9.97 -7.61 0.90
N LEU A 73 -10.44 -7.60 -0.35
CA LEU A 73 -11.50 -6.71 -0.83
C LEU A 73 -12.89 -6.97 -0.22
N GLN A 74 -13.05 -7.94 0.68
CA GLN A 74 -14.25 -8.07 1.52
C GLN A 74 -14.32 -6.99 2.61
N HIS A 75 -13.18 -6.45 3.03
CA HIS A 75 -13.13 -5.26 3.88
C HIS A 75 -13.35 -4.00 3.04
N SER A 76 -14.07 -3.04 3.59
CA SER A 76 -14.15 -1.66 3.09
C SER A 76 -12.97 -0.83 3.60
N LEU A 77 -12.69 0.30 2.95
CA LEU A 77 -11.66 1.22 3.44
C LEU A 77 -12.01 1.83 4.80
N GLU A 78 -13.29 1.95 5.12
CA GLU A 78 -13.75 2.39 6.45
C GLU A 78 -13.41 1.37 7.53
N GLU A 79 -13.59 0.07 7.26
CA GLU A 79 -13.19 -1.00 8.19
C GLU A 79 -11.67 -1.04 8.37
N ILE A 80 -10.90 -0.89 7.28
CA ILE A 80 -9.43 -0.77 7.36
C ILE A 80 -9.04 0.42 8.23
N HIS A 81 -9.63 1.60 8.01
CA HIS A 81 -9.33 2.79 8.80
C HIS A 81 -9.76 2.63 10.27
N LYS A 82 -10.88 1.97 10.55
CA LYS A 82 -11.32 1.70 11.92
C LYS A 82 -10.33 0.79 12.67
N LYS A 83 -9.74 -0.20 11.99
CA LYS A 83 -8.79 -1.15 12.59
C LYS A 83 -7.37 -0.58 12.69
N TYR A 84 -6.90 0.09 11.65
CA TYR A 84 -5.48 0.50 11.51
C TYR A 84 -5.23 2.01 11.56
N GLY A 85 -6.28 2.84 11.55
CA GLY A 85 -6.17 4.29 11.62
C GLY A 85 -5.63 4.97 10.35
N VAL A 86 -5.61 4.23 9.23
CA VAL A 86 -5.12 4.62 7.90
C VAL A 86 -6.00 4.01 6.80
N TYR A 87 -6.00 4.62 5.62
CA TYR A 87 -6.76 4.15 4.46
C TYR A 87 -5.93 3.42 3.42
N THR A 88 -4.62 3.65 3.36
CA THR A 88 -3.75 3.11 2.30
C THR A 88 -2.42 2.63 2.88
N GLU A 89 -1.72 1.80 2.11
CA GLU A 89 -0.36 1.39 2.40
C GLU A 89 0.59 2.58 2.50
N LEU A 90 0.42 3.63 1.69
CA LEU A 90 1.23 4.85 1.76
C LEU A 90 1.03 5.59 3.10
N GLU A 91 -0.22 5.74 3.54
CA GLU A 91 -0.52 6.32 4.86
C GLU A 91 0.08 5.43 5.98
N TYR A 92 -0.02 4.11 5.86
CA TYR A 92 0.57 3.17 6.82
C TYR A 92 2.09 3.35 6.89
N VAL A 93 2.79 3.38 5.76
CA VAL A 93 4.24 3.59 5.74
C VAL A 93 4.61 4.93 6.36
N ALA A 94 3.90 6.00 5.99
CA ALA A 94 4.16 7.35 6.50
C ALA A 94 4.04 7.45 8.03
N LEU A 95 3.10 6.72 8.63
CA LEU A 95 2.88 6.75 10.08
C LEU A 95 3.75 5.74 10.85
N HIS A 96 3.96 4.54 10.30
CA HIS A 96 4.45 3.37 11.05
C HIS A 96 5.76 2.78 10.52
N CYS A 97 6.05 2.87 9.21
CA CYS A 97 7.20 2.21 8.58
C CYS A 97 8.26 3.13 8.00
N MET A 98 8.28 4.41 8.38
CA MET A 98 9.24 5.38 7.81
C MET A 98 10.71 4.96 7.90
N HIS A 99 11.08 4.15 8.90
CA HIS A 99 12.45 3.66 9.09
C HIS A 99 12.89 2.65 8.01
N ALA A 100 11.95 2.02 7.32
CA ALA A 100 12.22 1.04 6.26
C ALA A 100 12.36 1.68 4.87
N VAL A 101 12.05 2.97 4.72
CA VAL A 101 12.12 3.70 3.44
C VAL A 101 13.54 4.22 3.23
N ARG A 102 14.23 3.68 2.22
CA ARG A 102 15.63 4.03 1.90
C ARG A 102 15.76 5.14 0.86
N ASP A 103 14.79 5.25 -0.04
CA ASP A 103 14.78 6.29 -1.07
C ASP A 103 14.51 7.68 -0.45
N GLU A 104 15.39 8.64 -0.72
CA GLU A 104 15.36 9.96 -0.07
C GLU A 104 14.14 10.79 -0.49
N ASP A 105 13.78 10.74 -1.77
CA ASP A 105 12.65 11.48 -2.32
C ASP A 105 11.32 10.91 -1.81
N ALA A 106 11.19 9.58 -1.82
CA ALA A 106 10.05 8.88 -1.21
C ALA A 106 9.95 9.19 0.29
N SER A 107 11.08 9.19 1.00
CA SER A 107 11.12 9.55 2.43
C SER A 107 10.65 10.98 2.66
N HIS A 108 11.06 11.93 1.80
CA HIS A 108 10.61 13.32 1.90
C HIS A 108 9.12 13.47 1.59
N ALA A 109 8.61 12.78 0.56
CA ALA A 109 7.19 12.77 0.22
C ALA A 109 6.33 12.17 1.36
N LEU A 110 6.75 11.04 1.93
CA LEU A 110 6.04 10.40 3.04
C LEU A 110 6.07 11.24 4.32
N LYS A 111 7.14 12.01 4.58
CA LYS A 111 7.16 12.99 5.68
C LYS A 111 6.10 14.07 5.50
N LYS A 112 5.93 14.59 4.29
CA LYS A 112 4.85 15.55 3.98
C LYS A 112 3.47 14.91 4.15
N LEU A 113 3.30 13.66 3.69
CA LEU A 113 2.07 12.90 3.86
C LEU A 113 1.74 12.69 5.35
N LYS A 114 2.72 12.29 6.17
CA LYS A 114 2.58 12.17 7.62
C LYS A 114 2.06 13.47 8.24
N THR A 115 2.70 14.59 7.93
CA THR A 115 2.28 15.91 8.45
C THR A 115 0.83 16.23 8.06
N PHE A 116 0.45 15.96 6.82
CA PHE A 116 -0.93 16.15 6.35
C PHE A 116 -1.94 15.26 7.08
N ILE A 117 -1.63 13.98 7.32
CA ILE A 117 -2.52 13.07 8.06
C ILE A 117 -2.73 13.57 9.49
N LEU A 118 -1.64 14.00 10.15
CA LEU A 118 -1.68 14.49 11.54
C LEU A 118 -2.45 15.81 11.66
N SER A 119 -2.29 16.74 10.71
CA SER A 119 -3.05 18.01 10.72
C SER A 119 -4.54 17.79 10.49
N ARG A 120 -4.92 16.86 9.59
CA ARG A 120 -6.32 16.46 9.38
C ARG A 120 -6.96 15.92 10.67
N LYS A 121 -6.24 15.05 11.41
CA LYS A 121 -6.73 14.51 12.69
C LYS A 121 -6.88 15.60 13.76
N SER A 122 -5.96 16.58 13.81
CA SER A 122 -6.07 17.73 14.72
C SER A 122 -7.30 18.59 14.42
N ASN A 123 -7.57 18.87 13.14
CA ASN A 123 -8.73 19.69 12.75
C ASN A 123 -10.08 18.97 12.98
N ALA A 124 -10.10 17.64 12.90
CA ALA A 124 -11.28 16.84 13.23
C ALA A 124 -11.62 16.84 14.73
N HIS A 125 -10.66 17.21 15.59
CA HIS A 125 -10.82 17.24 17.04
C HIS A 125 -10.89 18.65 17.64
N GLY A 126 -10.95 19.71 16.81
CA GLY A 126 -11.29 21.08 17.23
C GLY A 126 -10.50 21.57 18.46
N LEU A 127 -9.22 21.89 18.25
CA LEU A 127 -8.48 22.80 19.14
C LEU A 127 -8.52 24.21 18.57
#